data_AF-A0A2J8AD87-F1
#
_entry.id   AF-A0A2J8AD87-F1
#
_cell.length_a   1.000
_cell.length_b   1.000
_cell.length_c   1.000
_cell.angle_alpha   90.00
_cell.angle_beta   90.00
_cell.angle_gamma   90.00
#
_symmetry.space_group_name_H-M   'P 1'
#
loop_
_entity.id
_entity.type
_entity.pdbx_description
1 polymer ?
#
loop_
_entity_poly.entity_id
_entity_poly.type
_entity_poly.pdbx_seq_one_letter_code
_entity_poly.pdbx_strand_id
1 'polypeptide(L)'
;LRVVASSHTLGVTFSDFPSTPYPWAERVAAVEDTLGRVACLPLSTFGRAFAASGYALSRSLYHAEFAGLPTGPQLNRLRQTTTALVDRALSPAAYTANPHARLVGVGAACMPPPPALGGFSLLPLVEHVRGRHAALAARCLTGACPGLGSFQPPWALVALALLHHIHHAATPLCLLTARVLPAQGARHASILVLGRPVPSTCPALIQLASAFSALPPPLILPSPALEPGPWCFNMPLWGNPFLPGATAGQSLEADFADLAGIRGFNTVGMAVRCCAAMTALLLTAPITPPGQPVNPAVARHLTLAYHATVLRGILQVEPAALPPALRSFPTALARFIALHPRLPPAWCAAAGVVANVPGGAAAAPAAPVVWSLLLRHLGWRLGTTRVWDVVCLAALSAMEYGRRLLYRRRPLVGAAPLNVQRVSAESVGDFWARLCDFAAMGRPPRGWGEVPLVHPFLAASSAGDVVFCRPPDVDSPPPSPEY
;
A
#
# COMPACT_ATOMS: atom_id res chain seq x y z
N LEU A 1 -37.05 -0.27 -3.99
CA LEU A 1 -35.80 0.00 -4.75
C LEU A 1 -35.69 -1.06 -5.84
N ARG A 2 -35.58 -0.65 -7.12
CA ARG A 2 -35.39 -1.57 -8.25
C ARG A 2 -33.90 -1.84 -8.39
N VAL A 3 -33.45 -3.04 -8.02
CA VAL A 3 -32.05 -3.46 -8.17
C VAL A 3 -31.81 -3.74 -9.66
N VAL A 4 -30.78 -3.12 -10.23
CA VAL A 4 -30.37 -3.28 -11.63
C VAL A 4 -29.08 -4.09 -11.69
N ALA A 5 -29.02 -5.08 -12.57
CA ALA A 5 -27.89 -6.00 -12.67
C ALA A 5 -26.55 -5.31 -13.05
N SER A 6 -26.64 -4.18 -13.75
CA SER A 6 -25.51 -3.29 -14.00
C SER A 6 -25.95 -1.84 -14.14
N SER A 7 -25.03 -0.92 -13.86
CA SER A 7 -25.22 0.52 -14.01
C SER A 7 -23.96 1.14 -14.59
N HIS A 8 -24.10 2.09 -15.51
CA HIS A 8 -22.98 2.82 -16.10
C HIS A 8 -23.04 4.28 -15.65
N THR A 9 -22.03 4.72 -14.91
CA THR A 9 -21.91 6.12 -14.49
C THR A 9 -20.47 6.59 -14.62
N LEU A 10 -20.29 7.85 -15.05
CA LEU A 10 -18.98 8.49 -15.26
C LEU A 10 -17.99 7.70 -16.13
N GLY A 11 -18.47 6.84 -17.03
CA GLY A 11 -17.60 6.00 -17.88
C GLY A 11 -17.10 4.71 -17.22
N VAL A 12 -17.69 4.32 -16.08
CA VAL A 12 -17.43 3.07 -15.37
C VAL A 12 -18.71 2.25 -15.27
N THR A 13 -18.61 0.95 -15.54
CA THR A 13 -19.71 -0.01 -15.37
C THR A 13 -19.59 -0.70 -14.02
N PHE A 14 -20.66 -0.65 -13.23
CA PHE A 14 -20.84 -1.35 -11.97
C PHE A 14 -21.79 -2.53 -12.21
N SER A 15 -21.54 -3.70 -11.62
CA SER A 15 -22.45 -4.85 -11.71
C SER A 15 -22.47 -5.65 -10.42
N ASP A 16 -23.64 -6.19 -10.08
CA ASP A 16 -23.81 -7.07 -8.91
C ASP A 16 -23.30 -8.49 -9.18
N PHE A 17 -23.11 -8.83 -10.45
CA PHE A 17 -22.58 -10.11 -10.92
C PHE A 17 -21.11 -9.98 -11.34
N PRO A 18 -20.35 -11.10 -11.40
CA PRO A 18 -18.98 -11.10 -11.91
C PRO A 18 -18.94 -10.39 -13.27
N SER A 19 -18.28 -9.24 -13.31
CA SER A 19 -18.32 -8.35 -14.46
C SER A 19 -17.74 -9.03 -15.69
N THR A 20 -18.31 -8.76 -16.86
CA THR A 20 -17.58 -8.91 -18.13
C THR A 20 -16.24 -8.16 -18.02
N PRO A 21 -15.15 -8.68 -18.61
CA PRO A 21 -13.85 -8.02 -18.55
C PRO A 21 -13.95 -6.57 -19.03
N TYR A 22 -13.30 -5.66 -18.31
CA TYR A 22 -13.28 -4.25 -18.71
C TYR A 22 -12.69 -4.13 -20.13
N PRO A 23 -13.28 -3.32 -21.05
CA PRO A 23 -12.92 -3.29 -22.47
C PRO A 23 -11.60 -2.55 -22.73
N TRP A 24 -10.50 -3.07 -22.18
CA TRP A 24 -9.17 -2.49 -22.31
C TRP A 24 -8.69 -2.40 -23.76
N ALA A 25 -9.15 -3.30 -24.64
CA ALA A 25 -8.79 -3.27 -26.06
C ALA A 25 -9.22 -1.97 -26.73
N GLU A 26 -10.46 -1.52 -26.50
CA GLU A 26 -10.98 -0.26 -27.03
C GLU A 26 -10.24 0.94 -26.45
N ARG A 27 -9.93 0.90 -25.15
CA ARG A 27 -9.17 1.99 -24.49
C ARG A 27 -7.75 2.10 -25.03
N VAL A 28 -7.06 0.97 -25.21
CA VAL A 28 -5.71 0.94 -25.80
C VAL A 28 -5.74 1.48 -27.23
N ALA A 29 -6.71 1.07 -28.06
CA ALA A 29 -6.85 1.59 -29.41
C ALA A 29 -7.05 3.11 -29.43
N ALA A 30 -7.85 3.66 -28.50
CA ALA A 30 -8.05 5.09 -28.38
C ALA A 30 -6.77 5.85 -27.95
N VAL A 31 -5.93 5.25 -27.11
CA VAL A 31 -4.60 5.79 -26.78
C VAL A 31 -3.72 5.80 -28.03
N GLU A 32 -3.66 4.69 -28.77
CA GLU A 32 -2.84 4.56 -29.99
C GLU A 32 -3.24 5.56 -31.08
N ASP A 33 -4.53 5.76 -31.31
CA ASP A 33 -5.03 6.81 -32.22
C ASP A 33 -4.53 8.20 -31.82
N THR A 34 -4.52 8.49 -30.52
CA THR A 34 -4.01 9.77 -30.00
C THR A 34 -2.50 9.89 -30.20
N LEU A 35 -1.74 8.82 -29.95
CA LEU A 35 -0.30 8.78 -30.21
C LEU A 35 0.02 8.95 -31.71
N GLY A 36 -0.82 8.40 -32.59
CA GLY A 36 -0.72 8.61 -34.03
C GLY A 36 -0.84 10.07 -34.41
N ARG A 37 -1.83 10.79 -33.84
CA ARG A 37 -1.98 12.24 -34.03
C ARG A 37 -0.81 13.05 -33.46
N VAL A 38 -0.31 12.67 -32.27
CA VAL A 38 0.86 13.33 -31.65
C VAL A 38 2.12 13.15 -32.50
N ALA A 39 2.30 12.00 -33.15
CA ALA A 39 3.44 11.73 -34.02
C ALA A 39 3.51 12.67 -35.23
N CYS A 40 2.37 13.20 -35.68
CA CYS A 40 2.30 14.16 -36.79
C CYS A 40 2.68 15.59 -36.38
N LEU A 41 2.82 15.87 -35.08
CA LEU A 41 3.17 17.20 -34.59
C LEU A 41 4.70 17.39 -34.56
N PRO A 42 5.22 18.58 -34.89
CA PRO A 42 6.65 18.88 -34.89
C PRO A 42 7.17 19.13 -33.46
N LEU A 43 7.01 18.14 -32.59
CA LEU A 43 7.37 18.23 -31.17
C LEU A 43 8.78 17.70 -30.91
N SER A 44 9.48 18.33 -29.96
CA SER A 44 10.71 17.78 -29.38
C SER A 44 10.44 16.48 -28.60
N THR A 45 11.48 15.77 -28.19
CA THR A 45 11.35 14.56 -27.34
C THR A 45 10.56 14.85 -26.06
N PHE A 46 10.84 15.95 -25.36
CA PHE A 46 10.06 16.40 -24.20
C PHE A 46 8.62 16.76 -24.56
N GLY A 47 8.40 17.43 -25.70
CA GLY A 47 7.05 17.75 -26.17
C GLY A 47 6.22 16.50 -26.47
N ARG A 48 6.83 15.48 -27.09
CA ARG A 48 6.19 14.17 -27.33
C ARG A 48 5.90 13.44 -26.03
N ALA A 49 6.84 13.45 -25.07
CA ALA A 49 6.64 12.82 -23.77
C ALA A 49 5.50 13.48 -22.97
N PHE A 50 5.47 14.82 -22.95
CA PHE A 50 4.38 15.58 -22.35
C PHE A 50 3.04 15.30 -23.03
N ALA A 51 2.99 15.32 -24.38
CA ALA A 51 1.76 15.08 -25.12
C ALA A 51 1.25 13.63 -24.97
N ALA A 52 2.16 12.65 -25.02
CA ALA A 52 1.84 11.25 -24.77
C ALA A 52 1.27 11.05 -23.35
N SER A 53 1.87 11.69 -22.34
CA SER A 53 1.43 11.58 -20.95
C SER A 53 0.09 12.29 -20.72
N GLY A 54 0.00 13.55 -21.13
CA GLY A 54 -1.12 14.44 -20.83
C GLY A 54 -2.37 14.20 -21.68
N TYR A 55 -2.23 13.72 -22.92
CA TYR A 55 -3.35 13.55 -23.83
C TYR A 55 -3.64 12.11 -24.23
N ALA A 56 -2.61 11.25 -24.34
CA ALA A 56 -2.82 9.86 -24.73
C ALA A 56 -3.04 8.98 -23.49
N LEU A 57 -2.03 8.85 -22.63
CA LEU A 57 -2.07 7.99 -21.44
C LEU A 57 -3.11 8.44 -20.41
N SER A 58 -3.34 9.74 -20.27
CA SER A 58 -4.35 10.31 -19.37
C SER A 58 -5.76 9.74 -19.60
N ARG A 59 -6.09 9.35 -20.84
CA ARG A 59 -7.37 8.71 -21.21
C ARG A 59 -7.58 7.37 -20.51
N SER A 60 -6.52 6.71 -20.11
CA SER A 60 -6.56 5.41 -19.42
C SER A 60 -6.51 5.53 -17.90
N LEU A 61 -6.02 6.65 -17.35
CA LEU A 61 -5.76 6.78 -15.90
C LEU A 61 -7.03 6.70 -15.06
N TYR A 62 -8.08 7.39 -15.48
CA TYR A 62 -9.37 7.35 -14.79
C TYR A 62 -9.91 5.92 -14.74
N HIS A 63 -9.83 5.18 -15.84
CA HIS A 63 -10.31 3.81 -15.90
C HIS A 63 -9.42 2.83 -15.13
N ALA A 64 -8.10 3.05 -15.14
CA ALA A 64 -7.15 2.24 -14.38
C ALA A 64 -7.35 2.34 -12.87
N GLU A 65 -7.88 3.47 -12.37
CA GLU A 65 -8.26 3.64 -10.98
C GLU A 65 -9.27 2.57 -10.54
N PHE A 66 -10.30 2.31 -11.35
CA PHE A 66 -11.41 1.42 -11.00
C PHE A 66 -11.25 0.00 -11.53
N ALA A 67 -10.75 -0.16 -12.75
CA ALA A 67 -10.63 -1.45 -13.43
C ALA A 67 -9.25 -2.11 -13.23
N GLY A 68 -8.31 -1.43 -12.57
CA GLY A 68 -6.92 -1.86 -12.48
C GLY A 68 -6.15 -1.70 -13.79
N LEU A 69 -4.95 -2.25 -13.88
CA LEU A 69 -4.14 -2.15 -15.10
C LEU A 69 -4.66 -3.09 -16.22
N PRO A 70 -4.43 -2.74 -17.50
CA PRO A 70 -4.69 -3.64 -18.62
C PRO A 70 -3.87 -4.92 -18.53
N THR A 71 -4.24 -5.92 -19.35
CA THR A 71 -3.51 -7.19 -19.43
C THR A 71 -2.04 -6.98 -19.84
N GLY A 72 -1.17 -7.93 -19.48
CA GLY A 72 0.27 -7.86 -19.80
C GLY A 72 0.59 -7.52 -21.27
N PRO A 73 -0.06 -8.16 -22.27
CA PRO A 73 0.16 -7.83 -23.69
C PRO A 73 -0.24 -6.40 -24.04
N GLN A 74 -1.41 -5.95 -23.56
CA GLN A 74 -1.91 -4.59 -23.80
C GLN A 74 -1.01 -3.54 -23.14
N LEU A 75 -0.57 -3.79 -21.91
CA LEU A 75 0.32 -2.91 -21.17
C LEU A 75 1.70 -2.81 -21.84
N ASN A 76 2.25 -3.93 -22.30
CA ASN A 76 3.51 -3.96 -23.04
C ASN A 76 3.40 -3.15 -24.34
N ARG A 77 2.28 -3.29 -25.06
CA ARG A 77 2.00 -2.55 -26.29
C ARG A 77 1.91 -1.04 -26.04
N LEU A 78 1.21 -0.61 -24.98
CA LEU A 78 1.20 0.80 -24.56
C LEU A 78 2.62 1.30 -24.27
N ARG A 79 3.39 0.58 -23.45
CA ARG A 79 4.76 0.97 -23.08
C ARG A 79 5.68 1.08 -24.30
N GLN A 80 5.60 0.12 -25.22
CA GLN A 80 6.42 0.10 -26.44
C GLN A 80 6.08 1.27 -27.37
N THR A 81 4.79 1.49 -27.64
CA THR A 81 4.35 2.55 -28.56
C THR A 81 4.60 3.95 -28.01
N THR A 82 4.42 4.18 -26.69
CA THR A 82 4.77 5.47 -26.08
C THR A 82 6.27 5.71 -26.06
N THR A 83 7.07 4.68 -25.75
CA THR A 83 8.54 4.79 -25.78
C THR A 83 9.03 5.07 -27.20
N ALA A 84 8.52 4.34 -28.20
CA ALA A 84 8.88 4.54 -29.60
C ALA A 84 8.49 5.94 -30.11
N LEU A 85 7.35 6.47 -29.69
CA LEU A 85 6.97 7.85 -29.99
C LEU A 85 7.98 8.85 -29.39
N VAL A 86 8.34 8.70 -28.12
CA VAL A 86 9.26 9.61 -27.45
C VAL A 86 10.67 9.51 -28.05
N ASP A 87 11.24 8.31 -28.12
CA ASP A 87 12.63 8.11 -28.55
C ASP A 87 12.85 8.29 -30.06
N ARG A 88 11.90 7.81 -30.88
CA ARG A 88 12.08 7.66 -32.33
C ARG A 88 11.08 8.47 -33.15
N ALA A 89 10.16 9.19 -32.52
CA ALA A 89 9.07 9.90 -33.19
C ALA A 89 8.28 8.97 -34.13
N LEU A 90 8.06 7.72 -33.73
CA LEU A 90 7.26 6.74 -34.47
C LEU A 90 5.82 6.75 -33.95
N SER A 91 4.86 6.79 -34.88
CA SER A 91 3.47 6.47 -34.56
C SER A 91 3.33 4.97 -34.25
N PRO A 92 2.24 4.54 -33.59
CA PRO A 92 2.00 3.12 -33.36
C PRO A 92 2.03 2.27 -34.64
N ALA A 93 1.39 2.76 -35.71
CA ALA A 93 1.39 2.07 -37.01
C ALA A 93 2.80 1.98 -37.62
N ALA A 94 3.58 3.07 -37.57
CA ALA A 94 4.96 3.07 -38.07
C ALA A 94 5.87 2.15 -37.25
N TYR A 95 5.68 2.11 -35.93
CA TYR A 95 6.38 1.19 -35.04
C TYR A 95 6.05 -0.28 -35.36
N THR A 96 4.78 -0.61 -35.61
CA THR A 96 4.39 -1.98 -36.00
C THR A 96 4.97 -2.37 -37.36
N ALA A 97 5.01 -1.45 -38.32
CA ALA A 97 5.55 -1.72 -39.65
C ALA A 97 7.07 -1.94 -39.64
N ASN A 98 7.82 -1.08 -38.93
CA ASN A 98 9.25 -1.24 -38.75
C ASN A 98 9.72 -0.53 -37.45
N PRO A 99 9.92 -1.28 -36.36
CA PRO A 99 10.34 -0.72 -35.08
C PRO A 99 11.65 0.07 -35.16
N HIS A 100 12.54 -0.29 -36.08
CA HIS A 100 13.90 0.23 -36.22
C HIS A 100 14.05 1.25 -37.35
N ALA A 101 12.95 1.72 -37.94
CA ALA A 101 12.97 2.66 -39.07
C ALA A 101 13.67 4.00 -38.74
N ARG A 102 13.78 4.34 -37.46
CA ARG A 102 14.45 5.55 -36.97
C ARG A 102 15.40 5.22 -35.85
N LEU A 103 16.57 5.86 -35.87
CA LEU A 103 17.54 5.81 -34.77
C LEU A 103 16.95 6.47 -33.52
N VAL A 104 17.44 6.06 -32.35
CA VAL A 104 17.13 6.70 -31.08
C VAL A 104 17.70 8.13 -31.08
N GLY A 105 16.91 9.11 -30.66
CA GLY A 105 17.32 10.51 -30.71
C GLY A 105 18.49 10.85 -29.78
N VAL A 106 18.66 10.14 -28.67
CA VAL A 106 19.77 10.29 -27.72
C VAL A 106 20.20 8.87 -27.30
N GLY A 107 21.50 8.63 -27.14
CA GLY A 107 22.02 7.33 -26.71
C GLY A 107 21.66 7.01 -25.26
N ALA A 108 21.34 5.75 -24.94
CA ALA A 108 20.87 5.33 -23.61
C ALA A 108 21.85 5.66 -22.47
N ALA A 109 23.16 5.62 -22.73
CA ALA A 109 24.19 6.01 -21.76
C ALA A 109 24.13 7.50 -21.36
N CYS A 110 23.54 8.34 -22.22
CA CYS A 110 23.36 9.77 -21.98
C CYS A 110 21.96 10.11 -21.43
N MET A 111 21.14 9.11 -21.07
CA MET A 111 19.75 9.29 -20.63
C MET A 111 19.44 8.55 -19.31
N PRO A 112 19.87 9.06 -18.15
CA PRO A 112 19.37 8.59 -16.86
C PRO A 112 18.14 9.39 -16.42
N PRO A 113 16.92 8.81 -16.34
CA PRO A 113 16.46 7.52 -16.88
C PRO A 113 15.93 7.60 -18.33
N PRO A 114 15.86 6.48 -19.08
CA PRO A 114 15.25 6.42 -20.42
C PRO A 114 13.72 6.55 -20.37
N PRO A 115 13.02 6.87 -21.48
CA PRO A 115 11.56 7.08 -21.44
C PRO A 115 10.78 5.87 -20.93
N ALA A 116 11.24 4.65 -21.23
CA ALA A 116 10.62 3.41 -20.73
C ALA A 116 10.56 3.33 -19.20
N LEU A 117 11.41 4.08 -18.49
CA LEU A 117 11.48 4.20 -17.04
C LEU A 117 11.06 5.59 -16.53
N GLY A 118 10.39 6.40 -17.37
CA GLY A 118 9.91 7.73 -17.01
C GLY A 118 10.78 8.91 -17.45
N GLY A 119 11.83 8.65 -18.23
CA GLY A 119 12.67 9.68 -18.85
C GLY A 119 11.89 10.72 -19.66
N PHE A 120 12.44 11.92 -19.79
CA PHE A 120 11.81 13.06 -20.48
C PHE A 120 10.44 13.46 -19.93
N SER A 121 10.13 13.09 -18.67
CA SER A 121 8.81 13.26 -18.07
C SER A 121 7.71 12.45 -18.76
N LEU A 122 8.06 11.35 -19.45
CA LEU A 122 7.05 10.38 -19.89
C LEU A 122 6.46 9.71 -18.65
N LEU A 123 5.14 9.61 -18.56
CA LEU A 123 4.47 9.01 -17.41
C LEU A 123 4.78 7.51 -17.31
N PRO A 124 5.42 7.03 -16.23
CA PRO A 124 5.57 5.60 -15.97
C PRO A 124 4.20 5.05 -15.54
N LEU A 125 3.39 4.60 -16.51
CA LEU A 125 1.96 4.30 -16.33
C LEU A 125 1.69 3.32 -15.18
N VAL A 126 2.49 2.25 -15.08
CA VAL A 126 2.30 1.18 -14.09
C VAL A 126 2.55 1.71 -12.68
N GLU A 127 3.70 2.36 -12.51
CA GLU A 127 4.17 2.95 -11.26
C GLU A 127 3.22 4.06 -10.81
N HIS A 128 2.74 4.88 -11.76
CA HIS A 128 1.78 5.94 -11.48
C HIS A 128 0.45 5.39 -10.98
N VAL A 129 -0.14 4.41 -11.67
CA VAL A 129 -1.42 3.80 -11.25
C VAL A 129 -1.28 3.10 -9.90
N ARG A 130 -0.22 2.30 -9.72
CA ARG A 130 0.05 1.62 -8.44
C ARG A 130 0.29 2.62 -7.31
N GLY A 131 1.02 3.71 -7.57
CA GLY A 131 1.25 4.78 -6.61
C GLY A 131 -0.04 5.47 -6.20
N ARG A 132 -0.98 5.68 -7.13
CA ARG A 132 -2.32 6.21 -6.81
C ARG A 132 -3.12 5.26 -5.94
N HIS A 133 -3.13 3.96 -6.27
CA HIS A 133 -3.78 2.96 -5.44
C HIS A 133 -3.17 2.88 -4.04
N ALA A 134 -1.85 2.93 -3.92
CA ALA A 134 -1.14 2.98 -2.63
C ALA A 134 -1.51 4.23 -1.82
N ALA A 135 -1.59 5.39 -2.48
CA ALA A 135 -2.05 6.63 -1.84
C ALA A 135 -3.52 6.52 -1.38
N LEU A 136 -4.39 5.87 -2.15
CA LEU A 136 -5.77 5.64 -1.76
C LEU A 136 -5.87 4.64 -0.59
N ALA A 137 -5.12 3.54 -0.63
CA ALA A 137 -5.07 2.57 0.46
C ALA A 137 -4.51 3.18 1.75
N ALA A 138 -3.49 4.04 1.65
CA ALA A 138 -3.00 4.84 2.76
C ALA A 138 -4.08 5.76 3.35
N ARG A 139 -4.85 6.47 2.51
CA ARG A 139 -6.00 7.28 2.95
C ARG A 139 -7.11 6.44 3.57
N CYS A 140 -7.29 5.21 3.09
CA CYS A 140 -8.24 4.26 3.68
C CYS A 140 -7.80 3.87 5.09
N LEU A 141 -6.52 3.54 5.28
CA LEU A 141 -5.93 3.21 6.56
C LEU A 141 -6.08 4.36 7.57
N THR A 142 -5.69 5.58 7.17
CA THR A 142 -5.80 6.76 8.06
C THR A 142 -7.25 7.13 8.36
N GLY A 143 -8.13 7.02 7.36
CA GLY A 143 -9.55 7.29 7.51
C GLY A 143 -10.29 6.28 8.39
N ALA A 144 -9.89 5.01 8.35
CA ALA A 144 -10.48 3.94 9.15
C ALA A 144 -9.99 3.91 10.62
N CYS A 145 -8.91 4.64 10.93
CA CYS A 145 -8.24 4.61 12.22
C CYS A 145 -8.39 5.97 12.96
N PRO A 146 -9.17 6.04 14.07
CA PRO A 146 -9.40 7.27 14.81
C PRO A 146 -8.09 7.91 15.32
N GLY A 147 -7.91 9.20 15.09
CA GLY A 147 -6.76 9.96 15.57
C GLY A 147 -5.50 9.88 14.69
N LEU A 148 -5.58 9.27 13.50
CA LEU A 148 -4.55 9.41 12.46
C LEU A 148 -4.87 10.49 11.43
N GLY A 149 -6.15 10.81 11.25
CA GLY A 149 -6.61 11.88 10.36
C GLY A 149 -7.55 12.83 11.07
N SER A 150 -7.64 14.07 10.57
CA SER A 150 -8.63 15.06 11.01
C SER A 150 -10.04 14.77 10.48
N PHE A 151 -10.17 13.86 9.51
CA PHE A 151 -11.42 13.52 8.85
C PHE A 151 -11.49 12.02 8.57
N GLN A 152 -12.64 11.41 8.87
CA GLN A 152 -12.93 10.02 8.52
C GLN A 152 -13.87 9.97 7.32
N PRO A 153 -13.36 9.71 6.11
CA PRO A 153 -14.20 9.67 4.93
C PRO A 153 -15.16 8.48 4.98
N PRO A 154 -16.46 8.66 4.64
CA PRO A 154 -17.43 7.58 4.66
C PRO A 154 -17.02 6.35 3.84
N TRP A 155 -16.34 6.55 2.70
CA TRP A 155 -15.89 5.46 1.85
C TRP A 155 -14.85 4.55 2.53
N ALA A 156 -14.03 5.08 3.46
CA ALA A 156 -13.06 4.26 4.19
C ALA A 156 -13.76 3.34 5.21
N LEU A 157 -14.86 3.81 5.81
CA LEU A 157 -15.70 2.99 6.69
C LEU A 157 -16.43 1.89 5.90
N VAL A 158 -16.90 2.21 4.69
CA VAL A 158 -17.48 1.21 3.77
C VAL A 158 -16.43 0.17 3.37
N ALA A 159 -15.21 0.60 3.02
CA ALA A 159 -14.11 -0.32 2.71
C ALA A 159 -13.79 -1.25 3.89
N LEU A 160 -13.76 -0.74 5.12
CA LEU A 160 -13.59 -1.55 6.32
C LEU A 160 -14.74 -2.56 6.51
N ALA A 161 -15.99 -2.13 6.30
CA ALA A 161 -17.15 -3.02 6.37
C ALA A 161 -17.08 -4.15 5.33
N LEU A 162 -16.61 -3.84 4.11
CA LEU A 162 -16.40 -4.83 3.05
C LEU A 162 -15.27 -5.82 3.40
N LEU A 163 -14.16 -5.34 3.98
CA LEU A 163 -13.10 -6.22 4.50
C LEU A 163 -13.66 -7.16 5.58
N HIS A 164 -14.48 -6.64 6.49
CA HIS A 164 -15.12 -7.44 7.54
C HIS A 164 -16.11 -8.48 6.97
N HIS A 165 -16.77 -8.16 5.86
CA HIS A 165 -17.63 -9.09 5.13
C HIS A 165 -16.83 -10.24 4.50
N ILE A 166 -15.60 -9.98 4.06
CA ILE A 166 -14.68 -11.02 3.55
C ILE A 166 -14.23 -11.94 4.69
N HIS A 167 -13.85 -11.37 5.83
CA HIS A 167 -13.41 -12.14 6.99
C HIS A 167 -13.74 -11.41 8.29
N HIS A 168 -14.34 -12.10 9.26
CA HIS A 168 -14.79 -11.53 10.54
C HIS A 168 -13.65 -10.94 11.39
N ALA A 169 -12.42 -11.38 11.17
CA ALA A 169 -11.24 -10.84 11.84
C ALA A 169 -10.53 -9.73 11.05
N ALA A 170 -11.05 -9.35 9.87
CA ALA A 170 -10.41 -8.35 9.05
C ALA A 170 -10.43 -6.98 9.74
N THR A 171 -9.25 -6.35 9.77
CA THR A 171 -9.03 -4.99 10.26
C THR A 171 -8.41 -4.16 9.13
N PRO A 172 -8.29 -2.83 9.26
CA PRO A 172 -7.60 -2.03 8.25
C PRO A 172 -6.17 -2.51 7.99
N LEU A 173 -5.49 -3.04 9.00
CA LEU A 173 -4.12 -3.56 8.89
C LEU A 173 -3.98 -4.69 7.87
N CYS A 174 -5.07 -5.41 7.56
CA CYS A 174 -5.06 -6.45 6.54
C CYS A 174 -4.71 -5.92 5.14
N LEU A 175 -4.85 -4.61 4.87
CA LEU A 175 -4.37 -4.01 3.62
C LEU A 175 -2.84 -4.09 3.49
N LEU A 176 -2.11 -4.13 4.62
CA LEU A 176 -0.65 -4.24 4.67
C LEU A 176 -0.15 -5.68 4.53
N THR A 177 -1.00 -6.65 4.88
CA THR A 177 -0.65 -8.08 4.91
C THR A 177 -1.37 -8.89 3.84
N ALA A 178 -2.24 -8.27 3.04
CA ALA A 178 -2.95 -8.90 1.95
C ALA A 178 -1.96 -9.58 0.99
N ARG A 179 -2.25 -10.84 0.65
CA ARG A 179 -1.37 -11.63 -0.22
C ARG A 179 -1.86 -11.58 -1.64
N VAL A 180 -0.96 -11.21 -2.56
CA VAL A 180 -1.21 -11.30 -4.00
C VAL A 180 -0.69 -12.64 -4.50
N LEU A 181 -1.60 -13.51 -4.93
CA LEU A 181 -1.25 -14.73 -5.64
C LEU A 181 -1.14 -14.40 -7.14
N PRO A 182 0.01 -14.71 -7.77
CA PRO A 182 0.20 -14.44 -9.17
C PRO A 182 -0.82 -15.20 -10.03
N ALA A 183 -1.16 -14.62 -11.17
CA ALA A 183 -1.97 -15.27 -12.19
C ALA A 183 -1.32 -16.60 -12.61
N GLN A 184 -2.10 -17.68 -12.66
CA GLN A 184 -1.66 -18.98 -13.18
C GLN A 184 -2.47 -19.33 -14.42
N GLY A 185 -1.80 -19.43 -15.57
CA GLY A 185 -2.44 -19.69 -16.86
C GLY A 185 -3.46 -18.61 -17.23
N ALA A 186 -4.70 -19.01 -17.49
CA ALA A 186 -5.80 -18.10 -17.82
C ALA A 186 -6.48 -17.43 -16.60
N ARG A 187 -6.08 -17.76 -15.38
CA ARG A 187 -6.67 -17.18 -14.15
C ARG A 187 -5.99 -15.86 -13.81
N HIS A 188 -6.78 -14.83 -13.53
CA HIS A 188 -6.29 -13.54 -13.05
C HIS A 188 -5.60 -13.69 -11.68
N ALA A 189 -4.71 -12.75 -11.36
CA ALA A 189 -4.11 -12.67 -10.03
C ALA A 189 -5.24 -12.57 -8.98
N SER A 190 -5.11 -13.30 -7.89
CA SER A 190 -6.09 -13.31 -6.80
C SER A 190 -5.49 -12.67 -5.56
N ILE A 191 -6.32 -11.94 -4.82
CA ILE A 191 -5.90 -11.25 -3.62
C ILE A 191 -6.56 -11.93 -2.45
N LEU A 192 -5.77 -12.31 -1.45
CA LEU A 192 -6.24 -12.97 -0.25
C LEU A 192 -6.15 -12.01 0.94
N VAL A 193 -7.28 -11.80 1.60
CA VAL A 193 -7.38 -11.15 2.91
C VAL A 193 -7.65 -12.26 3.92
N LEU A 194 -6.68 -12.51 4.81
CA LEU A 194 -6.76 -13.59 5.81
C LEU A 194 -7.10 -14.97 5.18
N GLY A 195 -6.48 -15.27 4.04
CA GLY A 195 -6.71 -16.53 3.31
C GLY A 195 -8.02 -16.59 2.51
N ARG A 196 -8.88 -15.56 2.55
CA ARG A 196 -10.13 -15.49 1.77
C ARG A 196 -9.95 -14.63 0.52
N PRO A 197 -10.44 -15.07 -0.65
CA PRO A 197 -10.34 -14.28 -1.87
C PRO A 197 -11.21 -13.04 -1.81
N VAL A 198 -10.65 -11.89 -2.22
CA VAL A 198 -11.42 -10.66 -2.44
C VAL A 198 -12.36 -10.89 -3.63
N PRO A 199 -13.67 -10.62 -3.50
CA PRO A 199 -14.63 -10.82 -4.59
C PRO A 199 -14.29 -10.00 -5.84
N SER A 200 -14.33 -10.63 -7.01
CA SER A 200 -14.13 -9.96 -8.31
C SER A 200 -15.22 -8.94 -8.65
N THR A 201 -16.37 -9.01 -7.98
CA THR A 201 -17.46 -8.03 -8.07
C THR A 201 -17.10 -6.68 -7.46
N CYS A 202 -16.00 -6.57 -6.71
CA CYS A 202 -15.52 -5.30 -6.16
C CYS A 202 -14.09 -4.96 -6.63
N PRO A 203 -13.91 -4.50 -7.89
CA PRO A 203 -12.60 -4.12 -8.43
C PRO A 203 -11.87 -3.06 -7.60
N ALA A 204 -12.59 -2.10 -7.01
CA ALA A 204 -12.00 -1.08 -6.15
C ALA A 204 -11.36 -1.68 -4.88
N LEU A 205 -12.00 -2.69 -4.27
CA LEU A 205 -11.45 -3.37 -3.11
C LEU A 205 -10.25 -4.24 -3.47
N ILE A 206 -10.25 -4.85 -4.66
CA ILE A 206 -9.09 -5.52 -5.25
C ILE A 206 -7.91 -4.52 -5.38
N GLN A 207 -8.13 -3.35 -5.97
CA GLN A 207 -7.06 -2.35 -6.10
C GLN A 207 -6.55 -1.90 -4.73
N LEU A 208 -7.45 -1.60 -3.78
CA LEU A 208 -7.08 -1.22 -2.42
C LEU A 208 -6.28 -2.29 -1.69
N ALA A 209 -6.70 -3.56 -1.74
CA ALA A 209 -6.05 -4.66 -1.04
C ALA A 209 -4.71 -5.06 -1.67
N SER A 210 -4.55 -4.89 -2.99
CA SER A 210 -3.27 -5.14 -3.67
C SER A 210 -2.32 -3.95 -3.65
N ALA A 211 -2.77 -2.76 -3.24
CA ALA A 211 -2.06 -1.51 -3.44
C ALA A 211 -0.63 -1.50 -2.87
N PHE A 212 -0.45 -2.11 -1.69
CA PHE A 212 0.83 -2.18 -1.01
C PHE A 212 1.74 -3.30 -1.51
N SER A 213 1.26 -4.23 -2.34
CA SER A 213 2.06 -5.36 -2.83
C SER A 213 3.20 -4.94 -3.77
N ALA A 214 3.11 -3.74 -4.34
CA ALA A 214 4.15 -3.16 -5.19
C ALA A 214 5.20 -2.36 -4.41
N LEU A 215 5.01 -2.21 -3.09
CA LEU A 215 5.91 -1.48 -2.21
C LEU A 215 6.78 -2.46 -1.40
N PRO A 216 8.00 -2.05 -0.98
CA PRO A 216 8.79 -2.85 -0.03
C PRO A 216 7.98 -3.12 1.25
N PRO A 217 8.14 -4.27 1.91
CA PRO A 217 7.42 -4.58 3.15
C PRO A 217 7.52 -3.47 4.20
N PRO A 218 6.49 -3.28 5.04
CA PRO A 218 6.53 -2.25 6.06
C PRO A 218 7.66 -2.53 7.06
N LEU A 219 8.59 -1.58 7.16
CA LEU A 219 9.63 -1.62 8.19
C LEU A 219 8.97 -1.34 9.55
N ILE A 220 9.24 -2.16 10.56
CA ILE A 220 8.81 -1.86 11.93
C ILE A 220 9.91 -1.03 12.59
N LEU A 221 9.59 0.19 13.01
CA LEU A 221 10.58 1.05 13.66
C LEU A 221 10.76 0.58 15.12
N PRO A 222 11.99 0.27 15.56
CA PRO A 222 12.26 0.07 16.97
C PRO A 222 11.98 1.39 17.70
N SER A 223 11.01 1.38 18.61
CA SER A 223 10.59 2.57 19.34
C SER A 223 10.42 2.22 20.81
N PRO A 224 10.99 3.02 21.74
CA PRO A 224 10.73 2.90 23.17
C PRO A 224 9.28 3.27 23.54
N ALA A 225 8.46 3.71 22.57
CA ALA A 225 7.06 4.07 22.77
C ALA A 225 6.06 2.91 22.56
N LEU A 226 6.52 1.71 22.17
CA LEU A 226 5.68 0.51 22.09
C LEU A 226 5.85 -0.40 23.32
N GLU A 227 5.99 0.22 24.51
CA GLU A 227 6.02 -0.52 25.77
C GLU A 227 4.72 -1.32 25.93
N PRO A 228 4.81 -2.62 26.26
CA PRO A 228 3.65 -3.46 26.48
C PRO A 228 2.73 -2.88 27.56
N GLY A 229 1.43 -2.82 27.27
CA GLY A 229 0.44 -2.24 28.18
C GLY A 229 -0.97 -2.76 27.93
N PRO A 230 -2.01 -2.12 28.48
CA PRO A 230 -3.39 -2.60 28.35
C PRO A 230 -3.87 -2.76 26.91
N TRP A 231 -3.29 -1.99 25.97
CA TRP A 231 -3.55 -2.10 24.54
C TRP A 231 -3.23 -3.48 23.96
N CYS A 232 -2.32 -4.25 24.58
CA CYS A 232 -1.95 -5.60 24.13
C CYS A 232 -3.16 -6.54 24.12
N PHE A 233 -4.18 -6.31 24.96
CA PHE A 233 -5.37 -7.14 25.01
C PHE A 233 -6.21 -7.07 23.71
N ASN A 234 -6.40 -5.87 23.15
CA ASN A 234 -7.17 -5.63 21.93
C ASN A 234 -6.30 -5.61 20.66
N MET A 235 -5.03 -6.02 20.78
CA MET A 235 -4.11 -6.16 19.65
C MET A 235 -4.64 -7.19 18.63
N PRO A 236 -4.82 -6.83 17.34
CA PRO A 236 -5.23 -7.79 16.32
C PRO A 236 -4.24 -8.95 16.22
N LEU A 237 -4.78 -10.16 16.24
CA LEU A 237 -4.00 -11.39 16.13
C LEU A 237 -3.68 -11.71 14.66
N TRP A 238 -4.63 -11.46 13.77
CA TRP A 238 -4.56 -11.82 12.35
C TRP A 238 -4.37 -10.59 11.47
N GLY A 239 -3.62 -10.75 10.37
CA GLY A 239 -3.33 -9.64 9.45
C GLY A 239 -2.59 -8.48 10.13
N ASN A 240 -1.79 -8.81 11.15
CA ASN A 240 -0.99 -7.87 11.91
C ASN A 240 0.46 -7.97 11.44
N PRO A 241 1.05 -6.90 10.85
CA PRO A 241 2.43 -6.94 10.38
C PRO A 241 3.46 -7.17 11.50
N PHE A 242 3.09 -6.94 12.76
CA PHE A 242 3.94 -7.20 13.93
C PHE A 242 3.97 -8.67 14.37
N LEU A 243 3.11 -9.52 13.80
CA LEU A 243 3.06 -10.96 14.07
C LEU A 243 3.34 -11.74 12.76
N PRO A 244 4.62 -11.89 12.37
CA PRO A 244 4.98 -12.55 11.12
C PRO A 244 4.77 -14.07 11.19
N GLY A 245 4.46 -14.67 10.03
CA GLY A 245 4.39 -16.12 9.84
C GLY A 245 5.77 -16.78 9.89
N ALA A 246 5.81 -18.11 9.85
CA ALA A 246 7.04 -18.88 9.93
C ALA A 246 7.90 -18.71 8.67
N THR A 247 7.23 -18.48 7.52
CA THR A 247 7.90 -18.19 6.25
C THR A 247 8.02 -16.67 6.05
N ALA A 248 9.19 -16.21 5.61
CA ALA A 248 9.41 -14.79 5.31
C ALA A 248 8.35 -14.24 4.34
N GLY A 249 7.79 -13.08 4.67
CA GLY A 249 6.73 -12.43 3.90
C GLY A 249 5.32 -13.00 4.11
N GLN A 250 5.14 -13.99 4.98
CA GLN A 250 3.82 -14.45 5.41
C GLN A 250 3.44 -13.84 6.76
N SER A 251 2.14 -13.80 7.04
CA SER A 251 1.57 -13.37 8.32
C SER A 251 1.13 -14.57 9.15
N LEU A 252 0.92 -14.37 10.46
CA LEU A 252 0.61 -15.45 11.41
C LEU A 252 -0.57 -16.34 10.98
N GLU A 253 -1.59 -15.78 10.31
CA GLU A 253 -2.74 -16.56 9.85
C GLU A 253 -2.40 -17.63 8.80
N ALA A 254 -1.25 -17.53 8.11
CA ALA A 254 -0.81 -18.56 7.18
C ALA A 254 -0.42 -19.86 7.91
N ASP A 255 0.14 -19.74 9.12
CA ASP A 255 0.54 -20.88 9.96
C ASP A 255 -0.67 -21.46 10.75
N PHE A 256 -1.68 -20.62 11.00
CA PHE A 256 -2.83 -20.91 11.87
C PHE A 256 -4.18 -20.61 11.20
N ALA A 257 -4.34 -20.98 9.93
CA ALA A 257 -5.56 -20.71 9.17
C ALA A 257 -6.83 -21.33 9.80
N ASP A 258 -6.68 -22.46 10.49
CA ASP A 258 -7.74 -23.12 11.26
C ASP A 258 -8.22 -22.25 12.44
N LEU A 259 -7.28 -21.65 13.19
CA LEU A 259 -7.60 -20.74 14.30
C LEU A 259 -8.11 -19.39 13.79
N ALA A 260 -7.56 -18.87 12.69
CA ALA A 260 -7.99 -17.61 12.08
C ALA A 260 -9.46 -17.66 11.63
N GLY A 261 -9.93 -18.84 11.21
CA GLY A 261 -11.32 -19.07 10.83
C GLY A 261 -12.33 -19.05 11.99
N ILE A 262 -11.89 -19.06 13.26
CA ILE A 262 -12.79 -19.08 14.40
C ILE A 262 -13.37 -17.68 14.64
N ARG A 263 -14.70 -17.55 14.63
CA ARG A 263 -15.36 -16.28 14.97
C ARG A 263 -15.05 -15.88 16.41
N GLY A 264 -14.78 -14.59 16.62
CA GLY A 264 -14.45 -14.03 17.93
C GLY A 264 -12.99 -14.22 18.36
N PHE A 265 -12.23 -15.12 17.73
CA PHE A 265 -10.82 -15.33 18.04
C PHE A 265 -9.91 -14.35 17.30
N ASN A 266 -10.01 -13.05 17.61
CA ASN A 266 -9.44 -11.99 16.78
C ASN A 266 -8.28 -11.22 17.42
N THR A 267 -8.07 -11.35 18.73
CA THR A 267 -7.10 -10.53 19.47
C THR A 267 -6.12 -11.36 20.29
N VAL A 268 -4.96 -10.77 20.61
CA VAL A 268 -3.97 -11.37 21.51
C VAL A 268 -4.59 -11.66 22.89
N GLY A 269 -5.45 -10.78 23.41
CA GLY A 269 -6.17 -11.03 24.66
C GLY A 269 -7.05 -12.28 24.61
N MET A 270 -7.74 -12.54 23.48
CA MET A 270 -8.50 -13.77 23.30
C MET A 270 -7.59 -15.01 23.22
N ALA A 271 -6.43 -14.90 22.57
CA ALA A 271 -5.41 -15.95 22.57
C ALA A 271 -4.93 -16.29 23.98
N VAL A 272 -4.57 -15.28 24.78
CA VAL A 272 -4.12 -15.47 26.17
C VAL A 272 -5.21 -16.12 27.02
N ARG A 273 -6.47 -15.65 26.93
CA ARG A 273 -7.59 -16.25 27.67
C ARG A 273 -7.84 -17.71 27.29
N CYS A 274 -7.84 -18.01 25.99
CA CYS A 274 -8.03 -19.39 25.52
C CYS A 274 -6.89 -20.30 25.99
N CYS A 275 -5.63 -19.87 25.83
CA CYS A 275 -4.47 -20.64 26.27
C CYS A 275 -4.52 -20.90 27.79
N ALA A 276 -4.80 -19.87 28.59
CA ALA A 276 -4.90 -20.01 30.05
C ALA A 276 -6.00 -21.01 30.46
N ALA A 277 -7.18 -20.92 29.85
CA ALA A 277 -8.28 -21.85 30.11
C ALA A 277 -7.94 -23.29 29.67
N MET A 278 -7.31 -23.46 28.51
CA MET A 278 -6.87 -24.77 28.01
C MET A 278 -5.82 -25.40 28.95
N THR A 279 -4.87 -24.61 29.44
CA THR A 279 -3.89 -25.06 30.45
C THR A 279 -4.55 -25.42 31.77
N ALA A 280 -5.51 -24.62 32.25
CA ALA A 280 -6.26 -24.93 33.47
C ALA A 280 -7.03 -26.25 33.35
N LEU A 281 -7.68 -26.50 32.21
CA LEU A 281 -8.35 -27.78 31.95
C LEU A 281 -7.36 -28.96 31.95
N LEU A 282 -6.18 -28.78 31.35
CA LEU A 282 -5.15 -29.82 31.34
C LEU A 282 -4.71 -30.17 32.77
N LEU A 283 -4.61 -29.18 33.67
CA LEU A 283 -4.25 -29.40 35.08
C LEU A 283 -5.34 -30.13 35.88
N THR A 284 -6.58 -30.14 35.41
CA THR A 284 -7.66 -30.95 36.03
C THR A 284 -7.66 -32.40 35.57
N ALA A 285 -6.89 -32.76 34.54
CA ALA A 285 -6.83 -34.11 34.02
C ALA A 285 -5.99 -35.02 34.96
N PRO A 286 -6.42 -36.28 35.20
CA PRO A 286 -5.58 -37.23 35.91
C PRO A 286 -4.27 -37.46 35.16
N ILE A 287 -3.16 -37.49 35.91
CA ILE A 287 -1.81 -37.66 35.36
C ILE A 287 -1.77 -38.99 34.60
N THR A 288 -1.63 -38.92 33.28
CA THR A 288 -1.42 -40.10 32.44
C THR A 288 0.09 -40.34 32.37
N PRO A 289 0.60 -41.54 32.68
CA PRO A 289 2.03 -41.82 32.59
C PRO A 289 2.54 -41.62 31.15
N PRO A 290 3.76 -41.11 30.97
CA PRO A 290 4.30 -40.82 29.64
C PRO A 290 4.34 -42.09 28.77
N GLY A 291 3.81 -42.00 27.55
CA GLY A 291 3.79 -43.10 26.58
C GLY A 291 2.47 -43.90 26.51
N GLN A 292 1.51 -43.66 27.40
CA GLN A 292 0.17 -44.27 27.29
C GLN A 292 -0.83 -43.35 26.57
N PRO A 293 -1.70 -43.91 25.70
CA PRO A 293 -2.76 -43.13 25.07
C PRO A 293 -3.73 -42.59 26.14
N VAL A 294 -4.11 -41.31 26.00
CA VAL A 294 -5.07 -40.65 26.90
C VAL A 294 -6.36 -41.47 26.95
N ASN A 295 -6.83 -41.79 28.16
CA ASN A 295 -8.07 -42.54 28.34
C ASN A 295 -9.22 -41.86 27.57
N PRO A 296 -9.96 -42.57 26.69
CA PRO A 296 -11.06 -42.00 25.91
C PRO A 296 -12.12 -41.29 26.75
N ALA A 297 -12.38 -41.75 27.97
CA ALA A 297 -13.32 -41.10 28.90
C ALA A 297 -12.80 -39.74 29.38
N VAL A 298 -11.50 -39.64 29.69
CA VAL A 298 -10.83 -38.39 30.08
C VAL A 298 -10.80 -37.43 28.90
N ALA A 299 -10.45 -37.91 27.70
CA ALA A 299 -10.46 -37.09 26.49
C ALA A 299 -11.86 -36.52 26.18
N ARG A 300 -12.91 -37.32 26.38
CA ARG A 300 -14.31 -36.87 26.22
C ARG A 300 -14.69 -35.84 27.28
N HIS A 301 -14.34 -36.06 28.54
CA HIS A 301 -14.61 -35.11 29.62
C HIS A 301 -13.92 -33.76 29.38
N LEU A 302 -12.62 -33.77 29.05
CA LEU A 302 -11.87 -32.55 28.72
C LEU A 302 -12.43 -31.85 27.48
N THR A 303 -12.90 -32.61 26.49
CA THR A 303 -13.56 -32.03 25.30
C THR A 303 -14.86 -31.31 25.66
N LEU A 304 -15.69 -31.89 26.53
CA LEU A 304 -16.90 -31.23 27.01
C LEU A 304 -16.59 -29.97 27.83
N ALA A 305 -15.58 -30.05 28.71
CA ALA A 305 -15.13 -28.90 29.51
C ALA A 305 -14.54 -27.77 28.63
N TYR A 306 -13.81 -28.12 27.57
CA TYR A 306 -13.33 -27.19 26.55
C TYR A 306 -14.47 -26.53 25.79
N HIS A 307 -15.51 -27.29 25.39
CA HIS A 307 -16.69 -26.73 24.73
C HIS A 307 -17.39 -25.72 25.64
N ALA A 308 -17.54 -26.03 26.92
CA ALA A 308 -18.20 -25.16 27.88
C ALA A 308 -17.38 -23.88 28.18
N THR A 309 -16.10 -24.03 28.52
CA THR A 309 -15.28 -22.93 29.03
C THR A 309 -14.69 -22.06 27.93
N VAL A 310 -14.09 -22.67 26.90
CA VAL A 310 -13.38 -21.93 25.84
C VAL A 310 -14.33 -21.57 24.72
N LEU A 311 -15.01 -22.56 24.13
CA LEU A 311 -15.82 -22.31 22.94
C LEU A 311 -17.05 -21.48 23.25
N ARG A 312 -17.89 -21.89 24.21
CA ARG A 312 -19.09 -21.12 24.59
C ARG A 312 -18.77 -19.98 25.54
N GLY A 313 -17.91 -20.20 26.53
CA GLY A 313 -17.60 -19.21 27.56
C GLY A 313 -16.74 -18.04 27.10
N ILE A 314 -15.68 -18.30 26.32
CA ILE A 314 -14.74 -17.26 25.87
C ILE A 314 -15.06 -16.79 24.45
N LEU A 315 -15.16 -17.72 23.50
CA LEU A 315 -15.30 -17.41 22.07
C LEU A 315 -16.75 -17.22 21.61
N GLN A 316 -17.71 -17.71 22.39
CA GLN A 316 -19.14 -17.72 22.06
C GLN A 316 -19.45 -18.39 20.70
N VAL A 317 -18.77 -19.51 20.42
CA VAL A 317 -18.92 -20.29 19.19
C VAL A 317 -19.41 -21.70 19.51
N GLU A 318 -20.36 -22.19 18.71
CA GLU A 318 -20.79 -23.59 18.81
C GLU A 318 -19.75 -24.54 18.17
N PRO A 319 -19.44 -25.69 18.82
CA PRO A 319 -18.43 -26.63 18.31
C PRO A 319 -18.69 -27.12 16.88
N ALA A 320 -19.96 -27.20 16.47
CA ALA A 320 -20.35 -27.61 15.12
C ALA A 320 -19.85 -26.64 14.03
N ALA A 321 -19.65 -25.36 14.35
CA ALA A 321 -19.14 -24.35 13.42
C ALA A 321 -17.62 -24.46 13.17
N LEU A 322 -16.91 -25.26 13.98
CA LEU A 322 -15.46 -25.42 13.88
C LEU A 322 -15.07 -26.55 12.91
N PRO A 323 -13.86 -26.48 12.30
CA PRO A 323 -13.25 -27.60 11.61
C PRO A 323 -13.13 -28.83 12.53
N PRO A 324 -13.23 -30.07 12.01
CA PRO A 324 -13.15 -31.29 12.83
C PRO A 324 -11.92 -31.34 13.75
N ALA A 325 -10.78 -30.87 13.27
CA ALA A 325 -9.52 -30.82 14.02
C ALA A 325 -9.59 -29.94 15.28
N LEU A 326 -10.49 -28.96 15.37
CA LEU A 326 -10.62 -28.07 16.53
C LEU A 326 -11.79 -28.46 17.45
N ARG A 327 -12.53 -29.51 17.12
CA ARG A 327 -13.66 -30.00 17.92
C ARG A 327 -13.23 -30.84 19.11
N SER A 328 -12.08 -31.49 19.03
CA SER A 328 -11.54 -32.31 20.14
C SER A 328 -10.51 -31.53 20.95
N PHE A 329 -10.52 -31.71 22.27
CA PHE A 329 -9.59 -31.02 23.16
C PHE A 329 -8.11 -31.29 22.84
N PRO A 330 -7.64 -32.53 22.62
CA PRO A 330 -6.21 -32.77 22.41
C PRO A 330 -5.64 -32.07 21.17
N THR A 331 -6.38 -32.11 20.05
CA THR A 331 -5.95 -31.45 18.82
C THR A 331 -6.08 -29.93 18.91
N ALA A 332 -7.15 -29.41 19.52
CA ALA A 332 -7.27 -27.97 19.78
C ALA A 332 -6.13 -27.46 20.67
N LEU A 333 -5.85 -28.18 21.78
CA LEU A 333 -4.77 -27.86 22.72
C LEU A 333 -3.42 -27.76 22.01
N ALA A 334 -3.09 -28.74 21.15
CA ALA A 334 -1.85 -28.71 20.39
C ALA A 334 -1.73 -27.44 19.52
N ARG A 335 -2.83 -26.98 18.91
CA ARG A 335 -2.85 -25.74 18.09
C ARG A 335 -2.71 -24.49 18.95
N PHE A 336 -3.40 -24.39 20.08
CA PHE A 336 -3.28 -23.25 21.00
C PHE A 336 -1.87 -23.16 21.64
N ILE A 337 -1.31 -24.29 22.05
CA ILE A 337 0.07 -24.36 22.57
C ILE A 337 1.08 -23.96 21.49
N ALA A 338 0.88 -24.38 20.23
CA ALA A 338 1.75 -23.98 19.13
C ALA A 338 1.66 -22.48 18.80
N LEU A 339 0.51 -21.84 19.02
CA LEU A 339 0.32 -20.41 18.81
C LEU A 339 1.02 -19.56 19.88
N HIS A 340 0.96 -19.97 21.15
CA HIS A 340 1.47 -19.17 22.27
C HIS A 340 2.93 -18.67 22.08
N PRO A 341 3.93 -19.49 21.71
CA PRO A 341 5.31 -19.04 21.55
C PRO A 341 5.51 -18.10 20.35
N ARG A 342 4.51 -17.96 19.47
CA ARG A 342 4.54 -17.03 18.34
C ARG A 342 4.16 -15.61 18.75
N LEU A 343 3.64 -15.43 19.96
CA LEU A 343 3.25 -14.13 20.51
C LEU A 343 4.36 -13.58 21.40
N PRO A 344 4.66 -12.26 21.34
CA PRO A 344 5.65 -11.65 22.22
C PRO A 344 5.31 -11.88 23.71
N PRO A 345 6.24 -12.43 24.53
CA PRO A 345 5.95 -12.77 25.92
C PRO A 345 5.46 -11.58 26.75
N ALA A 346 6.04 -10.39 26.52
CA ALA A 346 5.65 -9.19 27.24
C ALA A 346 4.23 -8.71 26.87
N TRP A 347 3.78 -8.95 25.63
CA TRP A 347 2.40 -8.66 25.22
C TRP A 347 1.42 -9.64 25.86
N CYS A 348 1.80 -10.93 25.93
CA CYS A 348 1.00 -11.95 26.62
C CYS A 348 0.85 -11.62 28.11
N ALA A 349 1.92 -11.18 28.78
CA ALA A 349 1.88 -10.76 30.17
C ALA A 349 0.95 -9.55 30.37
N ALA A 350 1.11 -8.49 29.57
CA ALA A 350 0.28 -7.30 29.66
C ALA A 350 -1.21 -7.59 29.37
N ALA A 351 -1.50 -8.41 28.36
CA ALA A 351 -2.86 -8.85 28.07
C ALA A 351 -3.44 -9.75 29.18
N GLY A 352 -2.62 -10.59 29.80
CA GLY A 352 -3.00 -11.44 30.94
C GLY A 352 -3.40 -10.62 32.17
N VAL A 353 -2.70 -9.51 32.44
CA VAL A 353 -3.09 -8.57 33.51
C VAL A 353 -4.49 -8.03 33.25
N VAL A 354 -4.78 -7.53 32.05
CA VAL A 354 -6.12 -7.02 31.70
C VAL A 354 -7.20 -8.10 31.81
N ALA A 355 -6.88 -9.34 31.42
CA ALA A 355 -7.84 -10.45 31.48
C ALA A 355 -8.32 -10.76 32.91
N ASN A 356 -7.52 -10.43 33.93
CA ASN A 356 -7.78 -10.73 35.34
C ASN A 356 -8.29 -9.52 36.15
N VAL A 357 -8.32 -8.32 35.58
CA VAL A 357 -8.76 -7.10 36.26
C VAL A 357 -10.29 -6.97 36.22
N PRO A 358 -10.96 -6.48 37.28
CA PRO A 358 -12.38 -6.16 37.24
C PRO A 358 -12.70 -5.12 36.16
N GLY A 359 -13.60 -5.48 35.22
CA GLY A 359 -13.87 -4.73 33.99
C GLY A 359 -13.29 -5.39 32.73
N GLY A 360 -12.34 -6.33 32.87
CA GLY A 360 -11.83 -7.19 31.80
C GLY A 360 -11.45 -6.43 30.53
N ALA A 361 -12.06 -6.81 29.40
CA ALA A 361 -11.82 -6.20 28.10
C ALA A 361 -12.12 -4.69 28.03
N ALA A 362 -12.98 -4.16 28.91
CA ALA A 362 -13.36 -2.74 28.92
C ALA A 362 -12.24 -1.83 29.49
N ALA A 363 -11.28 -2.40 30.23
CA ALA A 363 -10.10 -1.67 30.72
C ALA A 363 -9.04 -1.46 29.62
N ALA A 364 -9.13 -2.19 28.50
CA ALA A 364 -8.23 -2.01 27.37
C ALA A 364 -8.73 -0.92 26.41
N PRO A 365 -7.82 -0.14 25.81
CA PRO A 365 -8.16 0.77 24.71
C PRO A 365 -8.93 0.06 23.59
N ALA A 366 -9.92 0.74 23.01
CA ALA A 366 -10.72 0.19 21.92
C ALA A 366 -9.84 -0.19 20.71
N ALA A 367 -10.21 -1.25 19.99
CA ALA A 367 -9.42 -1.79 18.87
C ALA A 367 -8.99 -0.72 17.83
N PRO A 368 -9.83 0.25 17.41
CA PRO A 368 -9.40 1.29 16.47
C PRO A 368 -8.27 2.20 16.99
N VAL A 369 -8.20 2.42 18.31
CA VAL A 369 -7.10 3.15 18.95
C VAL A 369 -5.82 2.33 18.89
N VAL A 370 -5.92 1.01 19.09
CA VAL A 370 -4.77 0.08 18.98
C VAL A 370 -4.25 0.02 17.54
N TRP A 371 -5.12 0.00 16.53
CA TRP A 371 -4.69 0.05 15.11
C TRP A 371 -3.90 1.33 14.82
N SER A 372 -4.39 2.46 15.35
CA SER A 372 -3.74 3.76 15.21
C SER A 372 -2.37 3.80 15.89
N LEU A 373 -2.26 3.20 17.08
CA LEU A 373 -0.99 3.03 17.78
C LEU A 373 0.01 2.25 16.93
N LEU A 374 -0.39 1.12 16.34
CA LEU A 374 0.48 0.30 15.50
C LEU A 374 0.93 1.03 14.24
N LEU A 375 0.02 1.69 13.53
CA LEU A 375 0.33 2.40 12.29
C LEU A 375 1.36 3.51 12.50
N ARG A 376 1.39 4.16 13.67
CA ARG A 376 2.42 5.17 14.03
C ARG A 376 3.84 4.59 14.14
N HIS A 377 3.95 3.27 14.32
CA HIS A 377 5.22 2.55 14.47
C HIS A 377 5.71 1.88 13.18
N LEU A 378 4.94 2.00 12.10
CA LEU A 378 5.41 1.57 10.78
C LEU A 378 6.31 2.65 10.17
N GLY A 379 7.45 2.22 9.65
CA GLY A 379 8.48 3.04 9.02
C GLY A 379 8.07 3.67 7.70
N TRP A 380 6.90 3.31 7.19
CA TRP A 380 6.18 4.13 6.24
C TRP A 380 5.58 5.31 7.01
N ARG A 381 6.41 6.31 7.32
CA ARG A 381 5.88 7.59 7.78
C ARG A 381 4.93 8.11 6.70
N LEU A 382 3.63 8.02 6.96
CA LEU A 382 2.58 8.76 6.25
C LEU A 382 2.70 10.28 6.42
N GLY A 383 3.83 10.75 6.98
CA GLY A 383 4.11 12.12 7.36
C GLY A 383 5.51 12.51 6.92
N THR A 384 5.67 12.76 5.62
CA THR A 384 6.42 13.91 5.09
C THR A 384 5.72 14.51 3.87
N THR A 385 4.40 14.30 3.73
CA THR A 385 3.63 14.88 2.62
C THR A 385 3.86 16.38 2.51
N ARG A 386 3.91 17.11 3.63
CA ARG A 386 4.09 18.57 3.61
C ARG A 386 5.45 19.02 3.06
N VAL A 387 6.55 18.34 3.41
CA VAL A 387 7.86 18.67 2.85
C VAL A 387 7.89 18.27 1.37
N TRP A 388 7.38 17.09 1.04
CA TRP A 388 7.32 16.63 -0.34
C TRP A 388 6.38 17.46 -1.21
N ASP A 389 5.32 18.07 -0.68
CA ASP A 389 4.46 18.99 -1.42
C ASP A 389 5.26 20.21 -1.87
N VAL A 390 6.03 20.80 -0.95
CA VAL A 390 6.91 21.94 -1.24
C VAL A 390 8.03 21.53 -2.19
N VAL A 391 8.71 20.41 -1.92
CA VAL A 391 9.80 19.88 -2.76
C VAL A 391 9.32 19.54 -4.17
N CYS A 392 8.18 18.87 -4.30
CA CYS A 392 7.62 18.53 -5.61
C CYS A 392 7.16 19.78 -6.37
N LEU A 393 6.55 20.76 -5.69
CA LEU A 393 6.18 22.03 -6.34
C LEU A 393 7.41 22.83 -6.78
N ALA A 394 8.45 22.90 -5.95
CA ALA A 394 9.72 23.52 -6.30
C ALA A 394 10.36 22.80 -7.50
N ALA A 395 10.37 21.47 -7.50
CA ALA A 395 10.90 20.66 -8.60
C ALA A 395 10.12 20.87 -9.90
N LEU A 396 8.79 20.82 -9.86
CA LEU A 396 7.93 21.08 -11.03
C LEU A 396 8.16 22.49 -11.58
N SER A 397 8.27 23.49 -10.71
CA SER A 397 8.51 24.87 -11.13
C SER A 397 9.91 25.05 -11.74
N ALA A 398 10.93 24.40 -11.17
CA ALA A 398 12.28 24.39 -11.71
C ALA A 398 12.39 23.64 -13.04
N MET A 399 11.66 22.54 -13.21
CA MET A 399 11.55 21.83 -14.50
C MET A 399 10.89 22.70 -15.57
N GLU A 400 9.85 23.46 -15.20
CA GLU A 400 9.22 24.44 -16.10
C GLU A 400 10.16 25.60 -16.43
N TYR A 401 10.95 26.09 -15.47
CA TYR A 401 12.01 27.07 -15.72
C TYR A 401 13.05 26.52 -16.71
N GLY A 402 13.54 25.30 -16.48
CA GLY A 402 14.46 24.61 -17.38
C GLY A 402 13.90 24.45 -18.78
N ARG A 403 12.62 24.05 -18.89
CA ARG A 403 11.91 23.98 -20.18
C ARG A 403 11.92 25.33 -20.90
N ARG A 404 11.57 26.42 -20.21
CA ARG A 404 11.58 27.78 -20.79
C ARG A 404 12.99 28.19 -21.22
N LEU A 405 14.01 27.81 -20.46
CA LEU A 405 15.41 28.09 -20.78
C LEU A 405 15.87 27.33 -22.03
N LEU A 406 15.48 26.06 -22.18
CA LEU A 406 15.71 25.28 -23.40
C LEU A 406 15.08 25.95 -24.62
N TYR A 407 13.85 26.47 -24.49
CA TYR A 407 13.17 27.19 -25.57
C TYR A 407 13.85 28.52 -25.90
N ARG A 408 14.19 29.33 -24.89
CA ARG A 408 14.85 30.63 -25.06
C ARG A 408 16.21 30.48 -25.73
N ARG A 409 16.98 29.47 -25.35
CA ARG A 409 18.34 29.24 -25.85
C ARG A 409 18.40 28.36 -27.10
N ARG A 410 17.24 27.94 -27.64
CA ARG A 410 17.16 27.06 -28.80
C ARG A 410 18.03 27.63 -29.95
N PRO A 411 19.05 26.89 -30.41
CA PRO A 411 19.91 27.38 -31.46
C PRO A 411 19.13 27.56 -32.76
N LEU A 412 19.47 28.61 -33.50
CA LEU A 412 19.02 28.79 -34.89
C LEU A 412 19.60 27.66 -35.75
N VAL A 413 18.95 27.39 -36.89
CA VAL A 413 19.38 26.34 -37.82
C VAL A 413 20.83 26.60 -38.25
N GLY A 414 21.73 25.64 -38.00
CA GLY A 414 23.16 25.73 -38.31
C GLY A 414 24.07 26.23 -37.19
N ALA A 415 23.54 26.61 -36.03
CA ALA A 415 24.33 27.03 -34.87
C ALA A 415 24.78 25.84 -33.98
N ALA A 416 25.75 26.10 -33.11
CA ALA A 416 26.28 25.12 -32.16
C ALA A 416 25.17 24.49 -31.30
N PRO A 417 25.29 23.18 -30.96
CA PRO A 417 24.26 22.48 -30.20
C PRO A 417 24.07 23.09 -28.81
N LEU A 418 22.82 23.09 -28.36
CA LEU A 418 22.43 23.58 -27.05
C LEU A 418 23.17 22.81 -25.94
N ASN A 419 23.81 23.52 -25.01
CA ASN A 419 24.42 22.90 -23.85
C ASN A 419 23.35 22.52 -22.80
N VAL A 420 22.77 21.34 -22.97
CA VAL A 420 21.74 20.77 -22.09
C VAL A 420 22.27 20.59 -20.66
N GLN A 421 23.56 20.30 -20.47
CA GLN A 421 24.16 20.16 -19.14
C GLN A 421 24.11 21.49 -18.37
N ARG A 422 24.38 22.61 -19.03
CA ARG A 422 24.28 23.94 -18.43
C ARG A 422 22.84 24.30 -18.05
N VAL A 423 21.86 23.99 -18.91
CA VAL A 423 20.43 24.20 -18.59
C VAL A 423 19.97 23.30 -17.44
N SER A 424 20.47 22.06 -17.38
CA SER A 424 20.23 21.16 -16.25
C SER A 424 20.78 21.73 -14.94
N ALA A 425 22.03 22.18 -14.93
CA ALA A 425 22.65 22.80 -13.76
C ALA A 425 21.89 24.05 -13.29
N GLU A 426 21.45 24.91 -14.20
CA GLU A 426 20.64 26.08 -13.88
C GLU A 426 19.25 25.70 -13.35
N SER A 427 18.63 24.63 -13.85
CA SER A 427 17.35 24.13 -13.35
C SER A 427 17.49 23.53 -11.95
N VAL A 428 18.57 22.80 -11.68
CA VAL A 428 18.88 22.30 -10.34
C VAL A 428 19.17 23.45 -9.38
N GLY A 429 19.88 24.50 -9.84
CA GLY A 429 20.09 25.73 -9.09
C GLY A 429 18.77 26.42 -8.72
N ASP A 430 17.85 26.59 -9.69
CA ASP A 430 16.52 27.18 -9.48
C ASP A 430 15.68 26.35 -8.50
N PHE A 431 15.77 25.03 -8.55
CA PHE A 431 15.12 24.14 -7.58
C PHE A 431 15.59 24.42 -6.14
N TRP A 432 16.90 24.46 -5.90
CA TRP A 432 17.45 24.73 -4.57
C TRP A 432 17.17 26.16 -4.11
N ALA A 433 17.24 27.14 -5.01
CA ALA A 433 16.90 28.53 -4.71
C ALA A 433 15.46 28.66 -4.21
N ARG A 434 14.49 28.02 -4.88
CA ARG A 434 13.08 28.03 -4.45
C ARG A 434 12.86 27.43 -3.06
N LEU A 435 13.60 26.38 -2.71
CA LEU A 435 13.52 25.79 -1.38
C LEU A 435 14.13 26.71 -0.30
N CYS A 436 15.22 27.38 -0.64
CA CYS A 436 15.84 28.39 0.22
C CYS A 436 14.88 29.57 0.44
N ASP A 437 14.30 30.11 -0.64
CA ASP A 437 13.31 31.20 -0.58
C ASP A 437 12.09 30.80 0.25
N PHE A 438 11.60 29.56 0.07
CA PHE A 438 10.50 29.04 0.87
C PHE A 438 10.82 29.01 2.36
N ALA A 439 12.01 28.55 2.74
CA ALA A 439 12.45 28.57 4.14
C ALA A 439 12.61 30.01 4.66
N ALA A 440 13.16 30.92 3.84
CA ALA A 440 13.37 32.32 4.17
C ALA A 440 12.07 33.10 4.40
N MET A 441 10.94 32.65 3.85
CA MET A 441 9.63 33.27 4.13
C MET A 441 9.25 33.20 5.63
N GLY A 442 9.84 32.29 6.41
CA GLY A 442 9.59 32.18 7.86
C GLY A 442 8.13 31.89 8.22
N ARG A 443 7.34 31.38 7.27
CA ARG A 443 5.91 31.11 7.43
C ARG A 443 5.63 29.63 7.23
N PRO A 444 5.83 28.81 8.27
CA PRO A 444 5.54 27.38 8.18
C PRO A 444 4.06 27.14 7.84
N PRO A 445 3.76 26.29 6.85
CA PRO A 445 2.40 25.82 6.59
C PRO A 445 1.74 25.22 7.84
N ARG A 446 0.40 25.22 7.89
CA ARG A 446 -0.31 24.60 9.01
C ARG A 446 0.09 23.14 9.20
N GLY A 447 0.49 22.79 10.42
CA GLY A 447 0.97 21.46 10.79
C GLY A 447 2.45 21.21 10.50
N TRP A 448 3.25 22.21 10.11
CA TRP A 448 4.70 22.02 9.89
C TRP A 448 5.45 21.46 11.11
N GLY A 449 4.94 21.65 12.33
CA GLY A 449 5.50 21.03 13.55
C GLY A 449 5.49 19.50 13.58
N GLU A 450 4.78 18.84 12.66
CA GLU A 450 4.81 17.38 12.50
C GLU A 450 5.94 16.90 11.55
N VAL A 451 6.65 17.83 10.91
CA VAL A 451 7.78 17.52 10.02
C VAL A 451 8.99 17.07 10.85
N PRO A 452 9.73 16.04 10.43
CA PRO A 452 10.94 15.61 11.13
C PRO A 452 11.98 16.73 11.26
N LEU A 453 12.71 16.73 12.38
CA LEU A 453 13.87 17.61 12.61
C LEU A 453 15.04 17.34 11.65
N VAL A 454 14.98 16.24 10.90
CA VAL A 454 16.01 15.83 9.94
C VAL A 454 15.35 15.41 8.62
N HIS A 455 15.65 16.13 7.54
CA HIS A 455 15.20 15.83 6.18
C HIS A 455 16.24 16.34 5.17
N PRO A 456 16.45 15.66 4.03
CA PRO A 456 17.45 16.04 3.03
C PRO A 456 17.19 17.36 2.25
N PHE A 457 16.08 18.06 2.52
CA PHE A 457 15.68 19.26 1.77
C PHE A 457 15.19 20.36 2.71
N LEU A 458 14.17 20.07 3.53
CA LEU A 458 13.58 20.99 4.50
C LEU A 458 13.21 20.25 5.79
N ALA A 459 13.63 20.76 6.95
CA ALA A 459 13.32 20.22 8.26
C ALA A 459 12.46 21.19 9.09
N ALA A 460 11.89 20.71 10.20
CA ALA A 460 11.34 21.58 11.23
C ALA A 460 12.42 21.99 12.24
N SER A 461 12.38 23.22 12.74
CA SER A 461 13.14 23.61 13.94
C SER A 461 12.42 23.11 15.20
N SER A 462 13.11 23.09 16.34
CA SER A 462 12.47 22.82 17.65
C SER A 462 11.40 23.87 18.01
N ALA A 463 11.46 25.06 17.41
CA ALA A 463 10.45 26.11 17.54
C ALA A 463 9.32 26.02 16.48
N GLY A 464 9.39 25.05 15.56
CA GLY A 464 8.39 24.83 14.50
C GLY A 464 8.64 25.59 13.20
N ASP A 465 9.80 26.21 13.03
CA ASP A 465 10.19 26.95 11.83
C ASP A 465 10.62 26.03 10.69
N VAL A 466 10.66 26.57 9.47
CA VAL A 466 11.18 25.87 8.29
C VAL A 466 12.70 26.04 8.24
N VAL A 467 13.45 24.94 8.30
CA VAL A 467 14.91 24.92 8.18
C VAL A 467 15.29 24.37 6.80
N PHE A 468 16.07 25.14 6.04
CA PHE A 468 16.61 24.69 4.76
C PHE A 468 17.82 23.77 4.97
N CYS A 469 17.81 22.60 4.31
CA CYS A 469 18.88 21.61 4.40
C CYS A 469 19.50 21.42 3.01
N ARG A 470 20.71 21.98 2.80
CA ARG A 470 21.46 21.84 1.55
C ARG A 470 22.32 20.57 1.59
N PRO A 471 22.48 19.83 0.48
CA PRO A 471 23.48 18.78 0.40
C PRO A 471 24.89 19.39 0.50
N PRO A 472 25.83 18.72 1.18
CA PRO A 472 27.19 19.24 1.40
C PRO A 472 28.00 19.47 0.10
N ASP A 473 27.61 18.86 -1.02
CA ASP A 473 28.42 18.83 -2.26
C ASP A 473 27.88 19.66 -3.45
N VAL A 474 26.92 20.58 -3.23
CA VAL A 474 26.40 21.43 -4.32
C VAL A 474 26.81 22.88 -4.11
N ASP A 475 28.01 23.23 -4.56
CA ASP A 475 28.44 24.62 -4.72
C ASP A 475 27.42 25.38 -5.57
N SER A 476 27.03 26.57 -5.10
CA SER A 476 26.19 27.46 -5.90
C SER A 476 26.92 27.78 -7.21
N PRO A 477 26.27 27.68 -8.40
CA PRO A 477 26.82 28.37 -9.55
C PRO A 477 26.94 29.86 -9.20
N PRO A 478 27.98 30.55 -9.67
CA PRO A 478 28.18 31.97 -9.37
C PRO A 478 26.93 32.77 -9.78
N PRO A 479 26.61 33.86 -9.07
CA PRO A 479 25.51 34.73 -9.46
C PRO A 479 25.68 35.10 -10.93
N SER A 480 24.60 34.96 -11.70
CA SER A 480 24.61 35.32 -13.12
C SER A 480 25.01 36.79 -13.23
N PRO A 481 25.96 37.16 -14.11
CA PRO A 481 26.20 38.57 -14.41
C PRO A 481 24.90 39.15 -14.96
N GLU A 482 24.52 40.31 -14.45
CA GLU A 482 23.46 41.13 -15.01
C GLU A 482 23.67 41.27 -16.52
N TYR A 483 22.65 40.92 -17.31
CA TYR A 483 22.20 41.46 -18.61
C TYR A 483 21.35 40.43 -19.39
#